data_AF-A0A177D3E5-F1
#
_entry.id   AF-A0A177D3E5-F1
#
_cell.length_a   1.000
_cell.length_b   1.000
_cell.length_c   1.000
_cell.angle_alpha   90.00
_cell.angle_beta   90.00
_cell.angle_gamma   90.00
#
_symmetry.space_group_name_H-M   'P 1'
#
loop_
_entity.id
_entity.type
_entity.pdbx_description
1 polymer ?
#
loop_
_entity_poly.entity_id
_entity_poly.type
_entity_poly.pdbx_seq_one_letter_code
_entity_poly.pdbx_strand_id
1 'polypeptide(L)'
;MPETTVISNTQEAPIVPGISVTVHGVSVTPLTQCAHWHSPLDIIAIKHFCCQKFYACISCHDACESHMSSVWPFARRDESAVLCGQCKHILTISEYMESGSKCTRCASAFNPGCKNHWALYFELSKEL
;
A
#
# COMPACT_ATOMS: atom_id res chain seq x y z
N MET A 1 40.59 12.17 27.85
CA MET A 1 39.33 12.58 27.19
C MET A 1 38.38 11.40 27.32
N PRO A 2 37.22 11.51 27.98
CA PRO A 2 36.32 10.37 28.13
C PRO A 2 35.54 10.16 26.83
N GLU A 3 35.55 8.92 26.34
CA GLU A 3 34.75 8.50 25.19
C GLU A 3 33.26 8.59 25.54
N THR A 4 32.52 9.37 24.76
CA THR A 4 31.08 9.55 24.94
C THR A 4 30.37 8.43 24.18
N THR A 5 29.89 7.41 24.90
CA THR A 5 29.04 6.36 24.35
C THR A 5 27.70 6.96 23.93
N VAL A 6 27.45 7.02 22.62
CA VAL A 6 26.16 7.43 22.05
C VAL A 6 25.21 6.23 22.13
N ILE A 7 24.27 6.27 23.08
CA ILE A 7 23.23 5.26 23.20
C ILE A 7 22.21 5.50 22.08
N SER A 8 22.30 4.71 21.01
CA SER A 8 21.35 4.76 19.89
C SER A 8 20.09 4.00 20.28
N ASN A 9 19.02 4.74 20.62
CA ASN A 9 17.75 4.17 21.05
C ASN A 9 16.76 4.17 19.88
N THR A 10 16.92 3.22 18.94
CA THR A 10 15.89 2.88 17.96
C THR A 10 15.08 1.72 18.51
N GLN A 11 13.83 1.97 18.91
CA GLN A 11 12.89 0.91 19.26
C GLN A 11 12.47 0.19 17.98
N GLU A 12 13.06 -0.96 17.73
CA GLU A 12 12.61 -1.91 16.71
C GLU A 12 11.47 -2.76 17.28
N ALA A 13 10.37 -2.87 16.53
CA ALA A 13 9.26 -3.75 16.85
C ALA A 13 9.66 -5.23 16.62
N PRO A 14 9.13 -6.18 17.42
CA PRO A 14 9.56 -7.57 17.39
C PRO A 14 9.27 -8.24 16.04
N ILE A 15 10.27 -8.95 15.52
CA ILE A 15 10.26 -9.62 14.22
C ILE A 15 9.48 -10.94 14.33
N VAL A 16 8.37 -11.05 13.58
CA VAL A 16 7.68 -12.32 13.32
C VAL A 16 8.18 -12.87 11.97
N PRO A 17 8.45 -14.18 11.81
CA PRO A 17 8.98 -14.72 10.55
C PRO A 17 7.91 -14.72 9.45
N GLY A 18 8.16 -13.95 8.39
CA GLY A 18 7.33 -13.85 7.20
C GLY A 18 7.47 -12.47 6.60
N ILE A 19 8.22 -12.37 5.49
CA ILE A 19 8.52 -11.18 4.67
C ILE A 19 7.66 -9.95 5.05
N SER A 20 8.23 -9.05 5.85
CA SER A 20 7.58 -7.78 6.18
C SER A 20 7.52 -6.91 4.93
N VAL A 21 6.32 -6.68 4.41
CA VAL A 21 6.09 -5.71 3.33
C VAL A 21 6.20 -4.30 3.94
N THR A 22 7.18 -3.52 3.50
CA THR A 22 7.30 -2.11 3.88
C THR A 22 6.22 -1.29 3.18
N VAL A 23 5.44 -0.52 3.95
CA VAL A 23 4.46 0.43 3.44
C VAL A 23 4.95 1.84 3.75
N HIS A 24 5.09 2.65 2.70
CA HIS A 24 5.57 4.02 2.77
C HIS A 24 4.40 5.02 2.87
N GLY A 25 4.67 6.17 3.46
CA GLY A 25 3.71 7.29 3.52
C GLY A 25 3.87 8.14 4.76
N VAL A 26 2.93 9.07 4.92
CA VAL A 26 2.90 10.03 6.03
C VAL A 26 2.03 9.48 7.15
N SER A 27 2.62 9.30 8.34
CA SER A 27 1.95 8.79 9.55
C SER A 27 1.23 7.45 9.32
N VAL A 28 1.91 6.50 8.68
CA VAL A 28 1.33 5.21 8.32
C VAL A 28 1.08 4.34 9.55
N THR A 29 -0.15 3.82 9.70
CA THR A 29 -0.50 2.89 10.78
C THR A 29 -0.17 1.44 10.40
N PRO A 30 -0.12 0.49 11.36
CA PRO A 30 0.03 -0.92 11.05
C PRO A 30 -1.07 -1.49 10.13
N LEU A 31 -2.23 -0.83 10.04
CA LEU A 31 -3.32 -1.21 9.13
C LEU A 31 -3.25 -0.50 7.78
N THR A 32 -2.17 0.22 7.46
CA THR A 32 -1.94 0.97 6.20
C THR A 32 -2.69 2.29 6.01
N GLN A 33 -3.42 2.74 7.03
CA GLN A 33 -4.01 4.08 7.05
C GLN A 33 -2.90 5.15 7.07
N CYS A 34 -3.19 6.37 6.63
CA CYS A 34 -2.23 7.48 6.61
C CYS A 34 -2.88 8.81 6.99
N ALA A 35 -2.08 9.88 7.08
CA ALA A 35 -2.57 11.22 7.36
C ALA A 35 -3.66 11.71 6.38
N HIS A 36 -3.66 11.23 5.13
CA HIS A 36 -4.64 11.62 4.11
C HIS A 36 -5.95 10.82 4.20
N TRP A 37 -5.88 9.52 4.52
CA TRP A 37 -7.02 8.59 4.55
C TRP A 37 -6.87 7.63 5.73
N HIS A 38 -7.79 7.72 6.70
CA HIS A 38 -7.67 7.02 7.99
C HIS A 38 -9.01 6.54 8.58
N SER A 39 -10.03 6.34 7.76
CA SER A 39 -11.23 5.62 8.21
C SER A 39 -10.89 4.16 8.56
N PRO A 40 -11.76 3.46 9.29
CA PRO A 40 -11.60 2.02 9.55
C PRO A 40 -11.54 1.15 8.29
N LEU A 41 -11.93 1.68 7.13
CA LEU A 41 -11.95 0.96 5.85
C LEU A 41 -10.75 1.29 4.96
N ASP A 42 -9.94 2.29 5.31
CA ASP A 42 -8.74 2.71 4.56
C ASP A 42 -7.55 1.80 4.91
N ILE A 43 -7.76 0.49 4.74
CA ILE A 43 -6.85 -0.57 5.16
C ILE A 43 -6.21 -1.30 3.98
N ILE A 44 -5.92 -0.58 2.90
CA ILE A 44 -5.13 -1.09 1.78
C ILE A 44 -3.89 -0.23 1.55
N ALA A 45 -2.82 -0.84 1.07
CA ALA A 45 -1.70 -0.15 0.44
C ALA A 45 -1.54 -0.66 -0.99
N ILE A 46 -1.15 0.22 -1.90
CA ILE A 46 -1.01 -0.11 -3.33
C ILE A 46 0.47 -0.05 -3.70
N LYS A 47 0.96 -1.05 -4.41
CA LYS A 47 2.28 -1.06 -5.04
C LYS A 47 2.23 -0.15 -6.25
N HIS A 48 3.06 0.87 -6.31
CA HIS A 48 3.09 1.80 -7.44
C HIS A 48 3.92 1.23 -8.59
N PHE A 49 3.45 1.39 -9.84
CA PHE A 49 4.09 0.80 -11.01
C PHE A 49 5.50 1.38 -11.26
N CYS A 50 5.67 2.69 -11.02
CA CYS A 50 6.92 3.42 -11.26
C CYS A 50 8.11 2.90 -10.45
N CYS A 51 7.91 2.57 -9.18
CA CYS A 51 9.00 2.28 -8.23
C CYS A 51 8.86 0.94 -7.50
N GLN A 52 7.77 0.21 -7.72
CA GLN A 52 7.51 -1.12 -7.15
C GLN A 52 7.46 -1.15 -5.61
N LYS A 53 7.28 0.01 -4.97
CA LYS A 53 7.10 0.17 -3.53
C LYS A 53 5.61 0.28 -3.18
N PHE A 54 5.23 -0.15 -1.98
CA PHE A 54 3.87 0.00 -1.47
C PHE A 54 3.69 1.35 -0.76
N TYR A 55 2.62 2.08 -1.08
CA TYR A 55 2.22 3.28 -0.37
C TYR A 55 0.79 3.15 0.14
N ALA A 56 0.50 3.83 1.25
CA ALA A 56 -0.85 3.92 1.80
C ALA A 56 -1.84 4.58 0.82
N CYS A 57 -1.39 5.56 0.03
CA CYS A 57 -2.16 6.21 -1.02
C CYS A 57 -1.27 6.97 -2.01
N ILE A 58 -1.86 7.47 -3.10
CA ILE A 58 -1.20 8.31 -4.12
C ILE A 58 -0.58 9.58 -3.54
N SER A 59 -1.27 10.28 -2.65
CA SER A 59 -0.72 11.49 -2.00
C SER A 59 0.46 11.16 -1.08
N CYS A 60 0.52 9.94 -0.53
CA CYS A 60 1.71 9.48 0.19
C CYS A 60 2.87 9.17 -0.75
N HIS A 61 2.61 8.62 -1.94
CA HIS A 61 3.65 8.47 -2.96
C HIS A 61 4.22 9.83 -3.35
N ASP A 62 3.36 10.78 -3.73
CA ASP A 62 3.78 12.09 -4.22
C ASP A 62 4.53 12.92 -3.14
N ALA A 63 4.22 12.69 -1.86
CA ALA A 63 4.94 13.31 -0.75
C ALA A 63 6.31 12.66 -0.44
N CYS A 64 6.50 11.39 -0.81
CA CYS A 64 7.68 10.61 -0.45
C CYS A 64 8.67 10.39 -1.61
N GLU A 65 8.27 10.68 -2.85
CA GLU A 65 9.06 10.42 -4.03
C GLU A 65 9.30 11.69 -4.87
N SER A 66 10.43 11.72 -5.57
CA SER A 66 10.80 12.81 -6.48
C SER A 66 10.31 12.62 -7.91
N HIS A 67 9.53 11.57 -8.16
CA HIS A 67 8.98 11.22 -9.46
C HIS A 67 7.47 11.06 -9.40
N MET A 68 6.82 11.19 -10.55
CA MET A 68 5.37 11.01 -10.66
C MET A 68 5.00 9.53 -10.66
N SER A 69 3.84 9.21 -10.08
CA SER A 69 3.28 7.86 -10.17
C SER A 69 2.90 7.53 -11.61
N SER A 70 3.17 6.30 -12.04
CA SER A 70 2.63 5.71 -13.25
C SER A 70 1.61 4.63 -12.92
N VAL A 71 0.68 4.39 -13.85
CA VAL A 71 -0.38 3.38 -13.70
C VAL A 71 0.12 2.01 -14.13
N TRP A 72 -0.39 0.96 -13.49
CA TRP A 72 -0.17 -0.41 -13.95
C TRP A 72 -0.88 -0.63 -15.29
N PRO A 73 -0.16 -1.18 -16.28
CA PRO A 73 -0.76 -1.52 -17.57
C PRO A 73 -1.88 -2.55 -17.43
N PHE A 74 -2.91 -2.45 -18.29
CA PHE A 74 -4.03 -3.40 -18.32
C PHE A 74 -3.54 -4.85 -18.48
N ALA A 75 -2.46 -5.04 -19.26
CA ALA A 75 -1.87 -6.36 -19.51
C ALA A 75 -1.18 -6.99 -18.28
N ARG A 76 -1.00 -6.25 -17.18
CA ARG A 76 -0.33 -6.71 -15.95
C ARG A 76 -1.26 -6.77 -14.74
N ARG A 77 -2.56 -6.98 -14.95
CA ARG A 77 -3.53 -7.04 -13.84
C ARG A 77 -3.42 -8.30 -12.97
N ASP A 78 -2.68 -9.29 -13.41
CA ASP A 78 -2.29 -10.47 -12.64
C ASP A 78 -1.21 -10.18 -11.58
N GLU A 79 -0.65 -8.98 -11.55
CA GLU A 79 0.38 -8.59 -10.59
C GLU A 79 -0.16 -8.37 -9.18
N SER A 80 0.54 -8.94 -8.18
CA SER A 80 0.27 -8.75 -6.76
C SER A 80 0.69 -7.34 -6.32
N ALA A 81 -0.30 -6.43 -6.27
CA ALA A 81 -0.08 -5.01 -6.06
C ALA A 81 -0.96 -4.37 -4.98
N VAL A 82 -1.92 -5.08 -4.39
CA VAL A 82 -2.81 -4.50 -3.37
C VAL A 82 -2.68 -5.25 -2.05
N LEU A 83 -2.00 -4.63 -1.08
CA LEU A 83 -1.80 -5.20 0.25
C LEU A 83 -3.02 -4.93 1.13
N CYS A 84 -3.56 -5.99 1.74
CA CYS A 84 -4.53 -5.89 2.82
C CYS A 84 -3.83 -5.57 4.14
N GLY A 85 -4.17 -4.43 4.75
CA GLY A 85 -3.65 -3.99 6.04
C GLY A 85 -3.98 -4.93 7.20
N GLN A 86 -5.12 -5.63 7.15
CA GLN A 86 -5.56 -6.55 8.21
C GLN A 86 -4.75 -7.87 8.23
N CYS A 87 -4.71 -8.59 7.12
CA CYS A 87 -4.14 -9.95 7.08
C CYS A 87 -2.82 -10.06 6.29
N LYS A 88 -2.33 -8.94 5.75
CA LYS A 88 -1.10 -8.84 4.95
C LYS A 88 -1.09 -9.65 3.66
N HIS A 89 -2.23 -10.18 3.24
CA HIS A 89 -2.38 -10.75 1.91
C HIS A 89 -2.21 -9.66 0.85
N ILE A 90 -1.41 -9.96 -0.18
CA ILE A 90 -1.27 -9.09 -1.35
C ILE A 90 -2.14 -9.70 -2.44
N LEU A 91 -3.23 -9.00 -2.76
CA LEU A 91 -4.12 -9.34 -3.86
C LEU A 91 -3.46 -8.91 -5.18
N THR A 92 -3.76 -9.67 -6.22
CA THR A 92 -3.59 -9.20 -7.60
C THR A 92 -4.50 -7.99 -7.88
N ILE A 93 -4.17 -7.19 -8.89
CA ILE A 93 -4.99 -6.04 -9.29
C ILE A 93 -6.40 -6.52 -9.68
N SER A 94 -6.51 -7.59 -10.48
CA SER A 94 -7.81 -8.18 -10.86
C SER A 94 -8.61 -8.63 -9.64
N GLU A 95 -8.01 -9.37 -8.72
CA GLU A 95 -8.69 -9.83 -7.49
C GLU A 95 -9.22 -8.64 -6.67
N TYR A 96 -8.42 -7.59 -6.50
CA TYR A 96 -8.87 -6.40 -5.78
C TYR A 96 -10.04 -5.70 -6.48
N MET A 97 -9.96 -5.50 -7.80
CA MET A 97 -11.00 -4.82 -8.57
C MET A 97 -12.33 -5.59 -8.57
N GLU A 98 -12.27 -6.92 -8.55
CA GLU A 98 -13.44 -7.81 -8.57
C GLU A 98 -13.96 -8.19 -7.17
N SER A 99 -13.20 -7.87 -6.11
CA SER A 99 -13.48 -8.31 -4.73
C SER A 99 -14.78 -7.82 -4.10
N GLY A 100 -15.46 -6.84 -4.70
CA GLY A 100 -16.58 -6.16 -4.05
C GLY A 100 -16.15 -5.32 -2.83
N SER A 101 -14.93 -4.75 -2.87
CA SER A 101 -14.34 -3.94 -1.78
C SER A 101 -14.13 -4.72 -0.49
N LYS A 102 -13.59 -5.93 -0.59
CA LYS A 102 -13.25 -6.78 0.56
C LYS A 102 -11.95 -7.54 0.30
N CYS A 103 -11.25 -7.94 1.35
CA CYS A 103 -10.13 -8.85 1.20
C CYS A 103 -10.63 -10.25 0.80
N THR A 104 -10.09 -10.82 -0.27
CA THR A 104 -10.39 -12.20 -0.73
C THR A 104 -9.89 -13.28 0.23
N ARG A 105 -8.97 -12.93 1.15
CA ARG A 105 -8.42 -13.86 2.15
C ARG A 105 -9.10 -13.78 3.52
N CYS A 106 -9.32 -12.58 4.05
CA CYS A 106 -9.83 -12.40 5.42
C CYS A 106 -11.21 -11.74 5.50
N ALA A 107 -11.85 -11.45 4.36
CA ALA A 107 -13.16 -10.82 4.25
C ALA A 107 -13.31 -9.43 4.89
N SER A 108 -12.24 -8.83 5.42
CA SER A 108 -12.25 -7.45 5.92
C SER A 108 -12.69 -6.48 4.83
N ALA A 109 -13.55 -5.53 5.19
CA ALA A 109 -14.04 -4.53 4.27
C ALA A 109 -12.96 -3.50 3.94
N PHE A 110 -12.91 -3.10 2.67
CA PHE A 110 -12.13 -1.98 2.16
C PHE A 110 -13.04 -0.80 1.87
N ASN A 111 -12.49 0.40 1.78
CA ASN A 111 -13.26 1.58 1.44
C ASN A 111 -13.79 1.47 -0.01
N PRO A 112 -15.12 1.41 -0.22
CA PRO A 112 -15.68 1.33 -1.57
C PRO A 112 -15.42 2.60 -2.41
N GLY A 113 -15.15 3.73 -1.77
CA GLY A 113 -14.76 4.98 -2.42
C GLY A 113 -13.43 4.89 -3.16
N CYS A 114 -12.55 3.93 -2.84
CA CYS A 114 -11.29 3.72 -3.56
C CYS A 114 -11.49 3.44 -5.06
N LYS A 115 -12.66 2.93 -5.46
CA LYS A 115 -13.02 2.71 -6.87
C LYS A 115 -12.99 3.99 -7.70
N ASN A 116 -13.33 5.12 -7.08
CA ASN A 116 -13.31 6.43 -7.73
C ASN A 116 -11.89 6.90 -8.10
N HIS A 117 -10.87 6.23 -7.56
CA HIS A 117 -9.46 6.58 -7.75
C HIS A 117 -8.68 5.51 -8.52
N TRP A 118 -9.32 4.45 -9.03
CA TRP A 118 -8.60 3.37 -9.71
C TRP A 118 -7.76 3.85 -10.89
N ALA A 119 -8.23 4.84 -11.65
CA ALA A 119 -7.49 5.42 -12.77
C ALA A 119 -6.16 6.08 -12.38
N LEU A 120 -5.94 6.39 -11.09
CA LEU A 120 -4.66 6.90 -10.59
C LEU A 120 -3.60 5.79 -10.41
N TYR A 121 -4.02 4.53 -10.39
CA TYR A 121 -3.15 3.38 -10.12
C TYR A 121 -3.15 2.35 -11.26
N PHE A 122 -4.24 2.22 -12.02
CA PHE A 122 -4.46 1.14 -12.97
C PHE A 122 -5.09 1.67 -14.26
N GLU A 123 -4.65 1.15 -15.41
CA GLU A 123 -5.39 1.30 -16.66
C GLU A 123 -6.73 0.54 -16.57
N LEU A 124 -7.83 1.21 -16.90
CA LEU A 124 -9.18 0.67 -16.73
C LEU A 124 -9.67 -0.16 -17.92
N SER A 125 -9.21 0.15 -19.12
CA SER A 125 -9.52 -0.52 -20.38
C SER A 125 -8.25 -0.89 -21.11
N LYS A 126 -8.35 -1.90 -21.98
CA LYS A 126 -7.34 -2.21 -22.98
C LYS A 126 -7.60 -1.30 -24.18
N GLU A 127 -7.13 -0.06 -24.15
CA GLU A 127 -7.12 0.76 -25.36
C GLU A 127 -6.03 0.19 -26.29
N LEU A 128 -6.46 -0.19 -27.50
CA LEU A 128 -5.62 -0.67 -28.60
C LEU A 128 -5.02 0.51 -29.36
#